data_AF-A0A450TD47-F1
#
_entry.id   AF-A0A450TD47-F1
#
_cell.length_a   1.000
_cell.length_b   1.000
_cell.length_c   1.000
_cell.angle_alpha   90.00
_cell.angle_beta   90.00
_cell.angle_gamma   90.00
#
_symmetry.space_group_name_H-M   'P 1'
#
loop_
_entity.id
_entity.type
_entity.pdbx_description
1 polymer ?
#
loop_
_entity_poly.entity_id
_entity_poly.type
_entity_poly.pdbx_seq_one_letter_code
_entity_poly.pdbx_strand_id
1 'polypeptide(L)'
;MSTANTNQQPAAFQQPEGRLLTLEEISEHVRAHIGQWLAEQSLARPPQVYEVELRERMIRLEEELKSQRDLMRQGFDLMGKRFEAMSEENNRRFEAVDKRFEAMSKENNRRFEAVIQESNRRFDDVNKRFEIMAQDNREHVSMLIKRMDRLIPWSFGIALGTGSLIVAALKLLP
;
A
#
# COMPACT_ATOMS: atom_id res chain seq x y z
N MET A 1 19.62 82.81 103.09
CA MET A 1 19.86 81.36 103.11
C MET A 1 18.52 80.64 103.10
N SER A 2 18.42 79.57 102.29
CA SER A 2 17.51 78.41 102.38
C SER A 2 15.99 78.60 102.17
N THR A 3 15.41 78.04 101.07
CA THR A 3 14.70 76.73 100.93
C THR A 3 13.35 76.69 101.65
N ALA A 4 12.20 76.21 101.16
CA ALA A 4 11.78 75.29 100.10
C ALA A 4 10.32 75.70 99.71
N ASN A 5 9.59 75.16 98.73
CA ASN A 5 9.04 73.81 98.75
C ASN A 5 8.09 73.61 97.54
N THR A 6 8.41 72.58 96.75
CA THR A 6 7.59 71.56 96.06
C THR A 6 6.11 71.84 95.70
N ASN A 7 5.83 71.81 94.40
CA ASN A 7 4.52 71.53 93.80
C ASN A 7 4.46 70.06 93.31
N GLN A 8 3.43 69.32 93.69
CA GLN A 8 2.86 68.13 93.02
C GLN A 8 1.37 68.47 92.80
N GLN A 9 0.70 68.30 91.65
CA GLN A 9 0.37 67.10 90.84
C GLN A 9 -0.49 67.60 89.62
N PRO A 10 -1.06 66.79 88.68
CA PRO A 10 -1.01 65.33 88.46
C PRO A 10 -0.70 64.90 87.00
N ALA A 11 -0.62 63.58 86.81
CA ALA A 11 -0.27 62.86 85.59
C ALA A 11 -1.37 62.87 84.51
N ALA A 12 -0.96 63.11 83.26
CA ALA A 12 -1.74 62.80 82.06
C ALA A 12 -1.25 61.47 81.45
N PHE A 13 -2.15 60.51 81.31
CA PHE A 13 -1.91 59.26 80.59
C PHE A 13 -1.76 59.55 79.08
N GLN A 14 -0.62 59.16 78.49
CA GLN A 14 -0.45 58.98 77.04
C GLN A 14 0.14 57.59 76.78
N GLN A 15 -0.57 56.80 75.97
CA GLN A 15 -0.20 55.46 75.50
C GLN A 15 0.92 55.55 74.44
N PRO A 16 1.83 54.57 74.28
CA PRO A 16 2.62 54.46 73.06
C PRO A 16 2.37 53.15 72.28
N GLU A 17 1.70 53.34 71.15
CA GLU A 17 1.93 52.82 69.80
C GLU A 17 2.66 51.48 69.56
N GLY A 18 2.02 50.61 68.75
CA GLY A 18 2.62 49.42 68.17
C GLY A 18 3.75 49.75 67.20
N ARG A 19 4.94 49.21 67.48
CA ARG A 19 6.17 49.42 66.71
C ARG A 19 6.08 48.73 65.34
N LEU A 20 6.08 49.52 64.27
CA LEU A 20 6.30 49.03 62.90
C LEU A 20 7.75 48.53 62.79
N LEU A 21 7.95 47.24 62.55
CA LEU A 21 9.27 46.65 62.32
C LEU A 21 9.87 47.25 61.05
N THR A 22 11.10 47.75 61.13
CA THR A 22 11.81 48.29 59.97
C THR A 22 12.31 47.17 59.06
N LEU A 23 12.48 47.44 57.76
CA LEU A 23 13.02 46.46 56.81
C LEU A 23 14.42 45.96 57.22
N GLU A 24 15.19 46.82 57.90
CA GLU A 24 16.52 46.51 58.43
C GLU A 24 16.46 45.47 59.57
N GLU A 25 15.51 45.63 60.50
CA GLU A 25 15.28 44.66 61.59
C GLU A 25 14.83 43.30 61.05
N ILE A 26 14.03 43.28 59.98
CA ILE A 26 13.62 42.04 59.29
C ILE A 26 14.82 41.40 58.59
N SER A 27 15.63 42.18 57.87
CA SER A 27 16.83 41.70 57.17
C SER A 27 17.84 41.07 58.11
N GLU A 28 18.12 41.72 59.25
CA GLU A 28 18.99 41.18 60.30
C GLU A 28 18.41 39.91 60.92
N HIS A 29 17.12 39.90 61.23
CA HIS A 29 16.48 38.72 61.79
C HIS A 29 16.54 37.52 60.83
N VAL A 30 16.24 37.74 59.55
CA VAL A 30 16.35 36.71 58.51
C VAL A 30 17.80 36.26 58.39
N ARG A 31 18.78 37.15 58.32
CA ARG A 31 20.20 36.76 58.20
C ARG A 31 20.70 35.96 59.39
N ALA A 32 20.27 36.32 60.61
CA ALA A 32 20.65 35.63 61.83
C ALA A 32 20.01 34.22 61.93
N HIS A 33 18.79 34.05 61.42
CA HIS A 33 18.03 32.80 61.59
C HIS A 33 17.97 31.92 60.33
N ILE A 34 18.33 32.42 59.14
CA ILE A 34 18.25 31.65 57.89
C ILE A 34 19.13 30.40 57.91
N GLY A 35 20.28 30.43 58.58
CA GLY A 35 21.13 29.23 58.73
C GLY A 35 20.44 28.14 59.56
N GLN A 36 19.72 28.52 60.61
CA GLN A 36 18.93 27.61 61.43
C GLN A 36 17.69 27.13 60.69
N TRP A 37 16.93 28.04 60.05
CA TRP A 37 15.75 27.68 59.27
C TRP A 37 16.10 26.78 58.09
N LEU A 38 17.24 27.00 57.44
CA LEU A 38 17.74 26.11 56.41
C LEU A 38 18.21 24.77 57.01
N ALA A 39 18.81 24.73 58.20
CA ALA A 39 19.15 23.46 58.84
C ALA A 39 17.91 22.67 59.32
N GLU A 40 16.83 23.36 59.68
CA GLU A 40 15.56 22.78 60.09
C GLU A 40 14.70 22.36 58.89
N GLN A 41 14.75 23.12 57.79
CA GLN A 41 13.95 22.90 56.57
C GLN A 41 14.68 22.05 55.53
N SER A 42 15.99 22.25 55.35
CA SER A 42 16.85 21.29 54.64
C SER A 42 17.11 20.15 55.61
N LEU A 43 16.19 19.17 55.58
CA LEU A 43 16.48 17.76 55.84
C LEU A 43 17.69 17.56 56.77
N ALA A 44 17.49 17.60 58.08
CA ALA A 44 18.48 17.23 59.09
C ALA A 44 18.89 15.75 58.94
N ARG A 45 19.65 15.46 57.89
CA ARG A 45 20.40 14.24 57.64
C ARG A 45 21.82 14.70 57.31
N PRO A 46 22.85 14.13 57.93
CA PRO A 46 24.24 14.47 57.64
C PRO A 46 24.49 14.46 56.12
N PRO A 47 25.38 15.30 55.57
CA PRO A 47 25.72 15.31 54.15
C PRO A 47 26.01 13.91 53.58
N GLN A 48 26.60 13.04 54.40
CA GLN A 48 26.87 11.64 54.07
C GLN A 48 25.61 10.79 53.85
N VAL A 49 24.52 11.04 54.58
CA VAL A 49 23.28 10.26 54.46
C VAL A 49 22.51 10.64 53.18
N TYR A 50 22.61 11.91 52.75
CA TYR A 50 22.09 12.34 51.45
C TYR A 50 22.86 11.68 50.29
N GLU A 51 24.19 11.59 50.38
CA GLU A 51 25.02 10.88 49.40
C GLU A 51 24.71 9.38 49.35
N VAL A 52 24.46 8.74 50.49
CA VAL A 52 24.09 7.32 50.57
C VAL A 52 22.73 7.08 49.92
N GLU A 53 21.73 7.92 50.20
CA GLU A 53 20.39 7.76 49.62
C GLU A 53 20.37 8.03 48.10
N LEU A 54 21.17 8.99 47.62
CA LEU A 54 21.35 9.23 46.19
C LEU A 54 22.05 8.05 45.50
N ARG A 55 23.07 7.46 46.13
CA ARG A 55 23.73 6.25 45.60
C ARG A 55 22.76 5.07 45.54
N GLU A 56 21.93 4.86 46.56
CA GLU A 56 20.90 3.83 46.51
C GLU A 56 19.87 4.07 45.40
N ARG A 57 19.42 5.31 45.21
CA ARG A 57 18.54 5.67 44.09
C ARG A 57 19.22 5.43 42.74
N MET A 58 20.51 5.74 42.62
CA MET A 58 21.31 5.49 41.42
C MET A 58 21.41 3.99 41.12
N ILE A 59 21.72 3.17 42.13
CA ILE A 59 21.81 1.72 42.00
C ILE A 59 20.47 1.13 41.55
N ARG A 60 19.36 1.51 42.20
CA ARG A 60 18.01 1.07 41.79
C ARG A 60 17.67 1.48 40.36
N LEU A 61 18.08 2.68 39.95
CA LEU A 61 17.85 3.18 38.60
C LEU A 61 18.71 2.43 37.56
N GLU A 62 19.95 2.10 37.88
CA GLU A 62 20.82 1.28 37.03
C GLU A 62 20.29 -0.15 36.88
N GLU A 63 19.78 -0.74 37.97
CA GLU A 63 19.12 -2.05 37.93
C GLU A 63 17.85 -2.02 37.06
N GLU A 64 17.01 -0.99 37.22
CA GLU A 64 15.80 -0.83 36.40
C GLU A 64 16.15 -0.61 34.92
N LEU A 65 17.14 0.23 34.60
CA LEU A 65 17.61 0.43 33.23
C LEU A 65 18.16 -0.86 32.61
N LYS A 66 18.89 -1.66 33.40
CA LYS A 66 19.40 -2.96 32.95
C LYS A 66 18.25 -3.94 32.70
N SER A 67 17.29 -4.01 33.62
CA SER A 67 16.07 -4.80 33.47
C SER A 67 15.30 -4.42 32.19
N GLN A 68 15.10 -3.13 31.96
CA GLN A 68 14.44 -2.63 30.74
C GLN A 68 15.22 -2.98 29.48
N ARG A 69 16.55 -2.88 29.50
CA ARG A 69 17.40 -3.28 28.38
C ARG A 69 17.27 -4.76 28.06
N ASP A 70 17.24 -5.61 29.08
CA ASP A 70 17.09 -7.06 28.92
C ASP A 70 15.69 -7.42 28.41
N LEU A 71 14.63 -6.75 28.88
CA LEU A 71 13.27 -6.88 28.34
C LEU A 71 13.19 -6.43 26.88
N MET A 72 13.81 -5.30 26.54
CA MET A 72 13.88 -4.82 25.17
C MET A 72 14.59 -5.84 24.27
N ARG A 73 15.73 -6.39 24.72
CA ARG A 73 16.47 -7.42 23.98
C ARG A 73 15.62 -8.66 23.72
N GLN A 74 14.91 -9.17 24.73
CA GLN A 74 13.98 -10.28 24.58
C GLN A 74 12.83 -9.96 23.61
N GLY A 75 12.30 -8.73 23.68
CA GLY A 75 11.28 -8.25 22.75
C GLY A 75 11.77 -8.25 21.30
N PHE A 76 12.99 -7.77 21.06
CA PHE A 76 13.63 -7.80 19.75
C PHE A 76 13.90 -9.23 19.26
N ASP A 77 14.37 -10.13 20.13
CA ASP A 77 14.61 -11.53 19.78
C ASP A 77 13.31 -12.24 19.38
N LEU A 78 12.21 -11.99 20.12
CA LEU A 78 10.89 -12.53 19.79
C LEU A 78 10.36 -11.96 18.46
N MET A 79 10.57 -10.67 18.22
CA MET A 79 10.21 -10.03 16.95
C MET A 79 11.01 -10.63 15.80
N GLY A 80 12.31 -10.87 15.97
CA GLY A 80 13.17 -11.54 15.00
C GLY A 80 12.65 -12.92 14.63
N LYS A 81 12.31 -13.75 15.63
CA LYS A 81 11.73 -15.08 15.40
C LYS A 81 10.39 -15.03 14.66
N ARG A 82 9.51 -14.09 15.02
CA ARG A 82 8.22 -13.92 14.32
C ARG A 82 8.43 -13.47 12.88
N PHE A 83 9.37 -12.57 12.65
CA PHE A 83 9.68 -12.08 11.31
C PHE A 83 10.25 -13.20 10.44
N GLU A 84 11.16 -14.01 10.99
CA GLU A 84 11.73 -15.17 10.30
C GLU A 84 10.64 -16.20 9.95
N ALA A 85 9.78 -16.56 10.90
CA ALA A 85 8.65 -17.45 10.66
C ALA A 85 7.68 -16.92 9.61
N MET A 86 7.36 -15.62 9.65
CA MET A 86 6.53 -14.96 8.65
C MET A 86 7.19 -14.96 7.27
N SER A 87 8.49 -14.72 7.20
CA SER A 87 9.23 -14.74 5.93
C SER A 87 9.27 -16.14 5.33
N GLU A 88 9.47 -17.17 6.15
CA GLU A 88 9.47 -18.56 5.71
C GLU A 88 8.08 -18.98 5.20
N GLU A 89 7.02 -18.62 5.93
CA GLU A 89 5.64 -18.84 5.49
C GLU A 89 5.36 -18.13 4.15
N ASN A 90 5.79 -16.88 4.03
CA ASN A 90 5.62 -16.12 2.80
C ASN A 90 6.36 -16.78 1.62
N ASN A 91 7.60 -17.21 1.83
CA ASN A 91 8.36 -17.94 0.81
C ASN A 91 7.65 -19.23 0.38
N ARG A 92 7.13 -20.02 1.34
CA ARG A 92 6.35 -21.23 1.02
C ARG A 92 5.07 -20.92 0.23
N ARG A 93 4.37 -19.83 0.56
CA ARG A 93 3.18 -19.39 -0.17
C ARG A 93 3.53 -18.96 -1.59
N PHE A 94 4.61 -18.21 -1.79
CA PHE A 94 5.11 -17.85 -3.12
C PHE A 94 5.46 -19.08 -3.95
N GLU A 95 6.21 -20.03 -3.40
CA GLU A 95 6.53 -21.28 -4.11
C GLU A 95 5.27 -22.08 -4.52
N ALA A 96 4.25 -22.10 -3.67
CA ALA A 96 2.98 -22.74 -3.98
C ALA A 96 2.23 -22.03 -5.11
N VAL A 97 2.26 -20.70 -5.13
CA VAL A 97 1.69 -19.88 -6.23
C VAL A 97 2.44 -20.14 -7.53
N ASP A 98 3.77 -20.17 -7.51
CA ASP A 98 4.59 -20.42 -8.69
C ASP A 98 4.29 -21.81 -9.29
N LYS A 99 4.23 -22.85 -8.45
CA LYS A 99 3.86 -24.20 -8.91
C LYS A 99 2.46 -24.24 -9.55
N ARG A 100 1.50 -23.53 -8.97
CA ARG A 100 0.13 -23.44 -9.52
C ARG A 100 0.13 -22.70 -10.85
N PHE A 101 0.89 -21.62 -10.96
CA PHE A 101 1.00 -20.83 -12.17
C PHE A 101 1.68 -21.64 -13.30
N GLU A 102 2.74 -22.38 -13.00
CA GLU A 102 3.42 -23.26 -13.94
C GLU A 102 2.47 -24.37 -14.44
N ALA A 103 1.73 -25.02 -13.53
CA ALA A 103 0.75 -26.04 -13.88
C ALA A 103 -0.35 -25.48 -14.80
N MET A 104 -0.89 -24.30 -14.48
CA MET A 104 -1.90 -23.62 -15.28
C MET A 104 -1.37 -23.23 -16.65
N SER A 105 -0.15 -22.69 -16.72
CA SER A 105 0.50 -22.34 -17.99
C SER A 105 0.71 -23.56 -18.88
N LYS A 106 1.15 -24.68 -18.30
CA LYS A 106 1.33 -25.95 -19.02
C LYS A 106 0.01 -26.51 -19.53
N GLU A 107 -1.05 -26.45 -18.73
CA GLU A 107 -2.39 -26.87 -19.15
C GLU A 107 -2.91 -25.98 -20.28
N ASN A 108 -2.78 -24.66 -20.15
CA ASN A 108 -3.21 -23.72 -21.17
C ASN A 108 -2.48 -23.95 -22.50
N ASN A 109 -1.16 -24.12 -22.46
CA ASN A 109 -0.37 -24.43 -23.66
C ASN A 109 -0.87 -25.71 -24.35
N ARG A 110 -1.13 -26.77 -23.58
CA ARG A 110 -1.71 -28.02 -24.13
C ARG A 110 -3.09 -27.82 -24.76
N ARG A 111 -3.97 -27.06 -24.10
CA ARG A 111 -5.31 -26.75 -24.64
C ARG A 111 -5.20 -25.94 -25.94
N PHE A 112 -4.30 -24.97 -25.98
CA PHE A 112 -4.05 -24.16 -27.16
C PHE A 112 -3.50 -24.98 -28.33
N GLU A 113 -2.51 -25.84 -28.08
CA GLU A 113 -2.00 -26.80 -29.07
C GLU A 113 -3.11 -27.72 -29.60
N ALA A 114 -3.97 -28.24 -28.74
CA ALA A 114 -5.10 -29.07 -29.15
C ALA A 114 -6.09 -28.32 -30.05
N VAL A 115 -6.41 -27.07 -29.72
CA VAL A 115 -7.27 -26.21 -30.55
C VAL A 115 -6.64 -25.93 -31.91
N ILE A 116 -5.33 -25.65 -31.96
CA ILE A 116 -4.61 -25.45 -33.23
C ILE A 116 -4.67 -26.73 -34.08
N GLN A 117 -4.41 -27.90 -33.49
CA GLN A 117 -4.47 -29.16 -34.21
C GLN A 117 -5.87 -29.45 -34.77
N GLU A 118 -6.92 -29.20 -33.98
CA GLU A 118 -8.29 -29.36 -34.46
C GLU A 118 -8.61 -28.37 -35.59
N SER A 119 -8.21 -27.11 -35.44
CA SER A 119 -8.37 -26.09 -36.49
C SER A 119 -7.70 -26.51 -37.79
N ASN A 120 -6.45 -26.98 -37.72
CA ASN A 120 -5.73 -27.48 -38.89
C ASN A 120 -6.45 -28.67 -39.54
N ARG A 121 -6.93 -29.64 -38.77
CA ARG A 121 -7.70 -30.78 -39.31
C ARG A 121 -8.99 -30.33 -40.01
N ARG A 122 -9.72 -29.38 -39.41
CA ARG A 122 -10.94 -28.82 -40.03
C ARG A 122 -10.61 -28.05 -41.30
N PHE A 123 -9.51 -27.30 -41.30
CA PHE A 123 -9.04 -26.59 -42.48
C PHE A 123 -8.66 -27.55 -43.61
N ASP A 124 -7.94 -28.63 -43.31
CA ASP A 124 -7.60 -29.69 -44.28
C ASP A 124 -8.85 -30.36 -44.86
N ASP A 125 -9.88 -30.64 -44.05
CA ASP A 125 -11.16 -31.20 -44.53
C ASP A 125 -11.88 -30.22 -45.47
N VAL A 126 -11.95 -28.95 -45.09
CA VAL A 126 -12.53 -27.90 -45.95
C VAL A 126 -11.76 -27.77 -47.25
N ASN A 127 -10.43 -27.82 -47.21
CA ASN A 127 -9.58 -27.72 -48.39
C ASN A 127 -9.84 -28.89 -49.35
N LYS A 128 -9.97 -30.13 -48.84
CA LYS A 128 -10.35 -31.30 -49.65
C LYS A 128 -11.72 -31.16 -50.30
N ARG A 129 -12.73 -30.68 -49.56
CA ARG A 129 -14.07 -30.43 -50.13
C ARG A 129 -14.03 -29.38 -51.23
N PHE A 130 -13.24 -28.34 -51.03
CA PHE A 130 -13.05 -27.29 -52.03
C PHE A 130 -12.35 -27.83 -53.28
N GLU A 131 -11.34 -28.69 -53.13
CA GLU A 131 -10.69 -29.37 -54.26
C GLU A 131 -11.66 -30.24 -55.06
N ILE A 132 -12.51 -31.04 -54.38
CA ILE A 132 -13.55 -31.86 -55.02
C ILE A 132 -14.54 -30.98 -55.77
N MET A 133 -15.05 -29.92 -55.15
CA MET A 133 -15.97 -28.98 -55.79
C MET A 133 -15.34 -28.27 -56.99
N ALA A 134 -14.07 -27.89 -56.88
CA ALA A 134 -13.33 -27.28 -57.98
C ALA A 134 -13.12 -28.26 -59.14
N GLN A 135 -12.89 -29.54 -58.86
CA GLN A 135 -12.83 -30.60 -59.87
C GLN A 135 -14.18 -30.79 -60.57
N ASP A 136 -15.25 -30.99 -59.80
CA ASP A 136 -16.61 -31.15 -60.32
C ASP A 136 -17.03 -29.96 -61.19
N ASN A 137 -16.79 -28.73 -60.72
CA ASN A 137 -17.08 -27.52 -61.49
C ASN A 137 -16.28 -27.44 -62.79
N ARG A 138 -15.00 -27.86 -62.81
CA ARG A 138 -14.20 -27.92 -64.04
C ARG A 138 -14.79 -28.91 -65.05
N GLU A 139 -15.23 -30.07 -64.59
CA GLU A 139 -15.88 -31.08 -65.44
C GLU A 139 -17.22 -30.58 -65.98
N HIS A 140 -18.05 -29.98 -65.12
CA HIS A 140 -19.33 -29.39 -65.49
C HIS A 140 -19.17 -28.30 -66.56
N VAL A 141 -18.22 -27.37 -66.36
CA VAL A 141 -17.91 -26.32 -67.34
C VAL A 141 -17.40 -26.93 -68.65
N SER A 142 -16.52 -27.94 -68.61
CA SER A 142 -16.05 -28.63 -69.81
C SER A 142 -17.20 -29.28 -70.59
N MET A 143 -18.16 -29.90 -69.88
CA MET A 143 -19.34 -30.49 -70.52
C MET A 143 -20.22 -29.41 -71.18
N LEU A 144 -20.42 -28.27 -70.52
CA LEU A 144 -21.17 -27.13 -71.08
C LEU A 144 -20.49 -26.58 -72.34
N ILE A 145 -19.17 -26.43 -72.33
CA ILE A 145 -18.38 -25.99 -73.50
C ILE A 145 -18.55 -26.99 -74.65
N LYS A 146 -18.41 -28.30 -74.40
CA LYS A 146 -18.60 -29.33 -75.43
C LYS A 146 -20.00 -29.30 -76.05
N ARG A 147 -21.05 -29.06 -75.25
CA ARG A 147 -22.42 -28.91 -75.76
C ARG A 147 -22.55 -27.65 -76.61
N MET A 148 -21.97 -26.54 -76.16
CA MET A 148 -21.95 -25.28 -76.89
C MET A 148 -21.26 -25.44 -78.24
N ASP A 149 -20.06 -26.02 -78.28
CA ASP A 149 -19.30 -26.25 -79.52
C ASP A 149 -20.10 -27.04 -80.56
N ARG A 150 -20.87 -28.04 -80.11
CA ARG A 150 -21.77 -28.81 -80.99
C ARG A 150 -22.97 -28.01 -81.48
N LEU A 151 -23.47 -27.05 -80.71
CA LEU A 151 -24.64 -26.23 -81.05
C LEU A 151 -24.31 -25.01 -81.91
N ILE A 152 -23.10 -24.45 -81.83
CA ILE A 152 -22.63 -23.28 -82.60
C ILE A 152 -22.92 -23.37 -84.10
N PRO A 153 -22.60 -24.47 -84.82
CA PRO A 153 -22.86 -24.52 -86.26
C PRO A 153 -24.36 -24.49 -86.60
N TRP A 154 -25.19 -25.07 -85.73
CA TRP A 154 -26.65 -25.13 -85.94
C TRP A 154 -27.32 -23.79 -85.65
N SER A 155 -26.93 -23.09 -84.58
CA SER A 155 -27.49 -21.77 -84.25
C SER A 155 -27.12 -20.72 -85.30
N PHE A 156 -25.90 -20.77 -85.83
CA PHE A 156 -25.47 -19.89 -86.92
C PHE A 156 -26.27 -20.14 -88.21
N GLY A 157 -26.56 -21.42 -88.52
CA GLY A 157 -27.44 -21.79 -89.64
C GLY A 157 -28.86 -21.24 -89.51
N ILE A 158 -29.46 -21.31 -88.31
CA ILE A 158 -30.81 -20.75 -88.05
C ILE A 158 -30.79 -19.21 -88.13
N ALA A 159 -29.76 -18.57 -87.57
CA ALA A 159 -29.62 -17.11 -87.61
C ALA A 159 -29.50 -16.59 -89.06
N LEU A 160 -28.63 -17.22 -89.87
CA LEU A 160 -28.50 -16.89 -91.29
C LEU A 160 -29.79 -17.19 -92.06
N GLY A 161 -30.45 -18.32 -91.78
CA GLY A 161 -31.72 -18.68 -92.41
C GLY A 161 -32.83 -17.67 -92.11
N THR A 162 -32.98 -17.27 -90.84
CA THR A 162 -33.98 -16.29 -90.41
C THR A 162 -33.68 -14.92 -90.99
N GLY A 163 -32.41 -14.48 -90.96
CA GLY A 163 -31.98 -13.23 -91.59
C GLY A 163 -32.26 -13.20 -93.09
N SER A 164 -31.99 -14.30 -93.81
CA SER A 164 -32.29 -14.42 -95.23
C SER A 164 -33.80 -14.35 -95.52
N LEU A 165 -34.63 -14.90 -94.64
CA LEU A 165 -36.09 -14.92 -94.78
C LEU A 165 -36.69 -13.51 -94.61
N ILE A 166 -36.17 -12.75 -93.64
CA ILE A 166 -36.55 -11.35 -93.42
C ILE A 166 -36.20 -10.50 -94.65
N VAL A 167 -34.99 -10.67 -95.20
CA VAL A 167 -34.56 -9.94 -96.40
C VAL A 167 -35.42 -10.29 -97.61
N ALA A 168 -35.79 -11.57 -97.79
CA ALA A 168 -36.67 -11.99 -98.87
C ALA A 168 -38.08 -11.40 -98.74
N ALA A 169 -38.65 -11.40 -97.52
CA ALA A 169 -39.96 -10.82 -97.25
C ALA A 169 -40.00 -9.31 -97.51
N LEU A 170 -38.96 -8.56 -97.09
CA LEU A 170 -38.82 -7.13 -97.37
C LEU A 170 -38.71 -6.83 -98.87
N LYS A 171 -38.11 -7.72 -99.66
CA LYS A 171 -37.98 -7.56 -101.12
C LYS A 171 -39.28 -7.90 -101.88
N LEU A 172 -40.19 -8.63 -101.26
CA LEU A 172 -41.48 -9.06 -101.83
C LEU A 172 -42.65 -8.13 -101.47
N LEU A 173 -42.45 -7.19 -100.55
CA LEU A 173 -43.37 -6.07 -100.34
C LEU A 173 -43.08 -4.99 -101.41
N PRO A 174 -44.04 -4.62 -102.27
CA PRO A 174 -43.86 -3.56 -103.27
C PRO A 174 -43.79 -2.15 -102.66
#